data_AF-A0A968WHE7-F1
#
_entry.id   AF-A0A968WHE7-F1
#
_cell.length_a   1.000
_cell.length_b   1.000
_cell.length_c   1.000
_cell.angle_alpha   90.00
_cell.angle_beta   90.00
_cell.angle_gamma   90.00
#
_symmetry.space_group_name_H-M   'P 1'
#
loop_
_entity.id
_entity.type
_entity.pdbx_description
1 polymer ?
#
loop_
_entity_poly.entity_id
_entity_poly.type
_entity_poly.pdbx_seq_one_letter_code
_entity_poly.pdbx_strand_id
1 'polypeptide(L)'
;MKAELGEYVSAIDDYNKAIEFDKNDASLYNYRGVAQYSAGNYDLAIQDYDLSIKLDDKDAVKFENRALAKSAKEDFKGALEDYNKAVELNPEEPETYNLRGVVKYNLEDHDGAIADYTKAIELDDTNPMYYDNRALSKTEKEDYTGAIEDYTASIELYPSDPETYYQRGLVKLTMNNKYDACLDFKRAEDLGSTEVKAVIKKNCK
;
A
#
# COMPACT_ATOMS: atom_id res chain seq x y z
N MET A 1 -4.02 3.97 -20.92
CA MET A 1 -4.99 5.01 -20.53
C MET A 1 -6.33 4.95 -21.29
N LYS A 2 -6.46 5.34 -22.58
CA LYS A 2 -7.78 5.29 -23.27
C LYS A 2 -8.38 3.88 -23.45
N ALA A 3 -7.52 2.89 -23.66
CA ALA A 3 -7.95 1.48 -23.80
C ALA A 3 -8.44 0.91 -22.46
N GLU A 4 -7.66 1.07 -21.39
CA GLU A 4 -8.02 0.63 -20.02
C GLU A 4 -9.32 1.28 -19.55
N LEU A 5 -9.48 2.60 -19.76
CA LEU A 5 -10.73 3.28 -19.40
C LEU A 5 -11.94 2.70 -20.16
N GLY A 6 -11.74 2.30 -21.42
CA GLY A 6 -12.76 1.66 -22.23
C GLY A 6 -13.12 0.24 -21.75
N GLU A 7 -12.15 -0.52 -21.27
CA GLU A 7 -12.36 -1.85 -20.69
C GLU A 7 -13.15 -1.77 -19.38
N TYR A 8 -12.86 -0.80 -18.52
CA TYR A 8 -13.61 -0.59 -17.27
C TYR A 8 -15.07 -0.19 -17.53
N VAL A 9 -15.32 0.69 -18.51
CA VAL A 9 -16.69 1.07 -18.90
C VAL A 9 -17.46 -0.14 -19.42
N SER A 10 -16.84 -0.97 -20.25
CA SER A 10 -17.47 -2.20 -20.75
C SER A 10 -17.81 -3.17 -19.60
N ALA A 11 -16.89 -3.35 -18.64
CA ALA A 11 -17.11 -4.20 -17.48
C ALA A 11 -18.27 -3.69 -16.61
N ILE A 12 -18.36 -2.38 -16.38
CA ILE A 12 -19.46 -1.77 -15.63
C ILE A 12 -20.81 -2.05 -16.30
N ASP A 13 -20.90 -1.91 -17.62
CA ASP A 13 -22.13 -2.17 -18.38
C ASP A 13 -22.56 -3.64 -18.33
N ASP A 14 -21.61 -4.57 -18.36
CA ASP A 14 -21.90 -6.00 -18.25
C ASP A 14 -22.39 -6.37 -16.84
N TYR A 15 -21.78 -5.81 -15.79
CA TYR A 15 -22.28 -6.00 -14.42
C TYR A 15 -23.65 -5.34 -14.19
N ASN A 16 -23.93 -4.20 -14.82
CA ASN A 16 -25.27 -3.60 -14.77
C ASN A 16 -26.33 -4.56 -15.28
N LYS A 17 -26.10 -5.19 -16.45
CA LYS A 17 -27.01 -6.20 -16.99
C LYS A 17 -27.11 -7.43 -16.08
N ALA A 18 -25.99 -7.93 -15.56
CA ALA A 18 -25.99 -9.08 -14.67
C ALA A 18 -26.83 -8.84 -13.40
N ILE A 19 -26.74 -7.64 -12.83
CA ILE A 19 -27.52 -7.22 -11.65
C ILE A 19 -29.03 -7.16 -11.94
N GLU A 20 -29.43 -6.81 -13.17
CA GLU A 20 -30.85 -6.88 -13.58
C GLU A 20 -31.38 -8.32 -13.54
N PHE A 21 -30.53 -9.32 -13.80
CA PHE A 21 -30.89 -10.74 -13.73
C PHE A 21 -30.88 -11.29 -12.30
N ASP A 22 -29.86 -10.95 -11.51
CA ASP A 22 -29.77 -11.35 -10.10
C ASP A 22 -29.29 -10.21 -9.19
N LYS A 23 -30.25 -9.52 -8.56
CA LYS A 23 -29.99 -8.41 -7.64
C LYS A 23 -29.52 -8.83 -6.25
N ASN A 24 -29.51 -10.13 -5.93
CA ASN A 24 -29.13 -10.63 -4.61
C ASN A 24 -27.74 -11.28 -4.61
N ASP A 25 -27.10 -11.41 -5.78
CA ASP A 25 -25.72 -11.86 -5.87
C ASP A 25 -24.76 -10.74 -5.41
N ALA A 26 -24.24 -10.90 -4.19
CA ALA A 26 -23.29 -9.96 -3.59
C ALA A 26 -22.03 -9.77 -4.45
N SER A 27 -21.58 -10.81 -5.15
CA SER A 27 -20.33 -10.75 -5.93
C SER A 27 -20.46 -9.82 -7.13
N LEU A 28 -21.64 -9.71 -7.75
CA LEU A 28 -21.86 -8.79 -8.87
C LEU A 28 -21.63 -7.33 -8.47
N TYR A 29 -22.10 -6.94 -7.29
CA TYR A 29 -21.84 -5.60 -6.77
C TYR A 29 -20.37 -5.40 -6.43
N ASN A 30 -19.70 -6.39 -5.81
CA ASN A 30 -18.26 -6.28 -5.55
C ASN A 30 -17.46 -6.09 -6.84
N TYR A 31 -17.72 -6.90 -7.88
CA TYR A 31 -16.99 -6.78 -9.14
C TYR A 31 -17.31 -5.50 -9.91
N ARG A 32 -18.56 -5.01 -9.86
CA ARG A 32 -18.87 -3.68 -10.40
C ARG A 32 -18.12 -2.59 -9.64
N GLY A 33 -18.04 -2.70 -8.31
CA GLY A 33 -17.26 -1.80 -7.46
C GLY A 33 -15.78 -1.77 -7.85
N VAL A 34 -15.18 -2.92 -8.13
CA VAL A 34 -13.78 -3.02 -8.61
C VAL A 34 -13.62 -2.30 -9.96
N ALA A 35 -14.54 -2.50 -10.89
CA ALA A 35 -14.50 -1.80 -12.17
C ALA A 35 -14.68 -0.28 -12.02
N GLN A 36 -15.56 0.16 -11.11
CA GLN A 36 -15.74 1.57 -10.76
C GLN A 36 -14.47 2.18 -10.13
N TYR A 37 -13.82 1.45 -9.21
CA TYR A 37 -12.56 1.88 -8.60
C TYR A 37 -11.47 2.06 -9.65
N SER A 38 -11.30 1.09 -10.55
CA SER A 38 -10.33 1.16 -11.64
C SER A 38 -10.62 2.28 -12.64
N ALA A 39 -11.89 2.68 -12.78
CA ALA A 39 -12.30 3.84 -13.55
C ALA A 39 -12.12 5.18 -12.81
N GLY A 40 -11.69 5.17 -11.54
CA GLY A 40 -11.55 6.36 -10.69
C GLY A 40 -12.86 6.84 -10.05
N ASN A 41 -13.96 6.09 -10.19
CA ASN A 41 -15.28 6.44 -9.67
C ASN A 41 -15.43 5.94 -8.23
N TYR A 42 -14.60 6.44 -7.31
CA TYR A 42 -14.50 5.91 -5.95
C TYR A 42 -15.81 5.97 -5.15
N ASP A 43 -16.62 7.02 -5.33
CA ASP A 43 -17.94 7.12 -4.67
C ASP A 43 -18.91 6.01 -5.12
N LEU A 44 -18.90 5.67 -6.41
CA LEU A 44 -19.74 4.59 -6.94
C LEU A 44 -19.20 3.22 -6.50
N ALA A 45 -17.87 3.07 -6.47
CA ALA A 45 -17.24 1.86 -5.96
C ALA A 45 -17.65 1.59 -4.50
N ILE A 46 -17.59 2.61 -3.64
CA ILE A 46 -18.00 2.49 -2.23
C ILE A 46 -19.47 2.07 -2.10
N GLN A 47 -20.38 2.67 -2.87
CA GLN A 47 -21.80 2.30 -2.86
C GLN A 47 -22.03 0.83 -3.26
N ASP A 48 -21.27 0.36 -4.24
CA ASP A 48 -21.32 -1.03 -4.70
C ASP A 48 -20.78 -1.99 -3.64
N TYR A 49 -19.65 -1.66 -3.01
CA TYR A 49 -19.12 -2.47 -1.91
C TYR A 49 -20.04 -2.48 -0.70
N ASP A 50 -20.67 -1.34 -0.36
CA ASP A 50 -21.67 -1.27 0.72
C ASP A 50 -22.83 -2.24 0.49
N LEU A 51 -23.33 -2.32 -0.74
CA LEU A 51 -24.41 -3.23 -1.10
C LEU A 51 -23.93 -4.68 -1.10
N SER A 52 -22.72 -4.95 -1.60
CA SER A 52 -22.12 -6.29 -1.57
C SER A 52 -21.99 -6.82 -0.14
N ILE A 53 -21.44 -6.00 0.78
CA ILE A 53 -21.26 -6.33 2.19
C ILE A 53 -22.61 -6.52 2.89
N LYS A 54 -23.61 -5.69 2.57
CA LYS A 54 -24.97 -5.84 3.11
C LYS A 54 -25.63 -7.16 2.71
N LEU A 55 -25.34 -7.67 1.50
CA LEU A 55 -25.87 -8.94 1.01
C LEU A 55 -25.12 -10.13 1.60
N ASP A 56 -23.80 -10.02 1.75
CA ASP A 56 -22.95 -11.04 2.38
C ASP A 56 -21.65 -10.42 2.92
N ASP A 57 -21.48 -10.47 4.24
CA ASP A 57 -20.42 -9.82 5.03
C ASP A 57 -19.29 -10.77 5.46
N LYS A 58 -19.24 -11.98 4.89
CA LYS A 58 -18.29 -13.02 5.31
C LYS A 58 -16.98 -13.04 4.53
N ASP A 59 -16.91 -12.26 3.46
CA ASP A 59 -15.75 -12.22 2.57
C ASP A 59 -14.88 -10.99 2.88
N ALA A 60 -13.66 -11.24 3.35
CA ALA A 60 -12.69 -10.21 3.71
C ALA A 60 -12.39 -9.25 2.54
N VAL A 61 -12.34 -9.77 1.32
CA VAL A 61 -11.98 -9.02 0.11
C VAL A 61 -12.94 -7.86 -0.15
N LYS A 62 -14.22 -8.00 0.22
CA LYS A 62 -15.22 -6.92 0.06
C LYS A 62 -14.89 -5.73 0.96
N PHE A 63 -14.44 -6.00 2.19
CA PHE A 63 -14.01 -4.95 3.11
C PHE A 63 -12.71 -4.32 2.66
N GLU A 64 -11.73 -5.12 2.20
CA GLU A 64 -10.46 -4.61 1.64
C GLU A 64 -10.69 -3.68 0.46
N ASN A 65 -11.53 -4.09 -0.50
CA ASN A 65 -11.88 -3.29 -1.66
C ASN A 65 -12.54 -1.95 -1.27
N ARG A 66 -13.44 -1.97 -0.28
CA ARG A 66 -14.04 -0.74 0.25
C ARG A 66 -13.02 0.13 0.99
N ALA A 67 -12.12 -0.49 1.75
CA ALA A 67 -11.04 0.20 2.44
C ALA A 67 -10.08 0.89 1.47
N LEU A 68 -9.72 0.24 0.37
CA LEU A 68 -8.92 0.82 -0.73
C LEU A 68 -9.62 2.03 -1.34
N ALA A 69 -10.91 1.92 -1.68
CA ALA A 69 -11.68 3.03 -2.22
C ALA A 69 -11.81 4.21 -1.24
N LYS A 70 -12.01 3.94 0.06
CA LYS A 70 -12.01 4.97 1.11
C LYS A 70 -10.63 5.62 1.29
N SER A 71 -9.55 4.83 1.24
CA SER A 71 -8.17 5.33 1.31
C SER A 71 -7.83 6.25 0.14
N ALA A 72 -8.27 5.89 -1.08
CA ALA A 72 -8.12 6.74 -2.27
C ALA A 72 -8.88 8.09 -2.17
N LYS A 73 -9.86 8.16 -1.26
CA LYS A 73 -10.59 9.39 -0.91
C LYS A 73 -10.08 10.06 0.36
N GLU A 74 -8.95 9.61 0.90
CA GLU A 74 -8.36 10.08 2.16
C GLU A 74 -9.28 9.88 3.40
N ASP A 75 -10.31 9.02 3.29
CA ASP A 75 -11.10 8.57 4.43
C ASP A 75 -10.38 7.43 5.16
N PHE A 76 -9.24 7.78 5.77
CA PHE A 76 -8.39 6.82 6.47
C PHE A 76 -9.06 6.20 7.69
N LYS A 77 -9.96 6.93 8.37
CA LYS A 77 -10.71 6.38 9.51
C LYS A 77 -11.70 5.30 9.06
N GLY A 78 -12.47 5.59 8.02
CA GLY A 78 -13.41 4.62 7.46
C GLY A 78 -12.69 3.42 6.82
N ALA A 79 -11.51 3.63 6.22
CA ALA A 79 -10.67 2.56 5.70
C ALA A 79 -10.11 1.66 6.82
N LEU A 80 -9.70 2.25 7.95
CA LEU A 80 -9.18 1.50 9.09
C LEU A 80 -10.26 0.56 9.68
N GLU A 81 -11.51 1.02 9.78
CA GLU A 81 -12.63 0.17 10.22
C GLU A 81 -12.81 -1.05 9.31
N ASP A 82 -12.71 -0.85 7.99
CA ASP A 82 -12.86 -1.91 7.01
C ASP A 82 -11.69 -2.89 7.04
N TYR A 83 -10.44 -2.40 7.08
CA TYR A 83 -9.28 -3.28 7.21
C TYR A 83 -9.29 -4.06 8.53
N ASN A 84 -9.78 -3.46 9.62
CA ASN A 84 -9.97 -4.21 10.88
C ASN A 84 -10.94 -5.38 10.70
N LYS A 85 -12.02 -5.19 9.93
CA LYS A 85 -12.94 -6.29 9.65
C LYS A 85 -12.35 -7.33 8.70
N ALA A 86 -11.59 -6.90 7.71
CA ALA A 86 -10.90 -7.78 6.78
C ALA A 86 -9.93 -8.74 7.50
N VAL A 87 -9.05 -8.22 8.38
CA VAL A 87 -8.13 -9.09 9.14
C VAL A 87 -8.84 -9.99 10.16
N GLU A 88 -10.02 -9.60 10.65
CA GLU A 88 -10.84 -10.48 11.50
C GLU A 88 -11.36 -11.69 10.71
N LEU A 89 -11.75 -11.46 9.46
CA LEU A 89 -12.28 -12.49 8.57
C LEU A 89 -11.19 -13.37 7.95
N ASN A 90 -10.03 -12.78 7.62
CA ASN A 90 -8.88 -13.48 7.06
C ASN A 90 -7.57 -13.04 7.74
N PRO A 91 -7.18 -13.66 8.87
CA PRO A 91 -5.99 -13.27 9.64
C PRO A 91 -4.67 -13.79 9.05
N GLU A 92 -4.70 -14.52 7.94
CA GLU A 92 -3.52 -15.10 7.29
C GLU A 92 -3.11 -14.35 6.02
N GLU A 93 -3.79 -13.26 5.67
CA GLU A 93 -3.46 -12.45 4.49
C GLU A 93 -2.45 -11.34 4.84
N PRO A 94 -1.17 -11.47 4.44
CA PRO A 94 -0.14 -10.48 4.75
C PRO A 94 -0.42 -9.11 4.14
N GLU A 95 -1.00 -9.07 2.93
CA GLU A 95 -1.24 -7.83 2.22
C GLU A 95 -2.26 -6.95 2.96
N THR A 96 -3.28 -7.54 3.58
CA THR A 96 -4.28 -6.83 4.38
C THR A 96 -3.66 -6.13 5.58
N TYR A 97 -2.69 -6.78 6.26
CA TYR A 97 -1.94 -6.13 7.33
C TYR A 97 -1.09 -4.98 6.78
N ASN A 98 -0.38 -5.18 5.67
CA ASN A 98 0.40 -4.11 5.05
C ASN A 98 -0.46 -2.90 4.70
N LEU A 99 -1.60 -3.10 4.03
CA LEU A 99 -2.52 -2.02 3.65
C LEU A 99 -3.11 -1.31 4.87
N ARG A 100 -3.45 -2.06 5.94
CA ARG A 100 -3.89 -1.45 7.21
C ARG A 100 -2.78 -0.63 7.86
N GLY A 101 -1.54 -1.12 7.79
CA GLY A 101 -0.35 -0.39 8.24
C GLY A 101 -0.18 0.93 7.50
N VAL A 102 -0.41 0.95 6.18
CA VAL A 102 -0.36 2.19 5.37
C VAL A 102 -1.43 3.18 5.83
N VAL A 103 -2.65 2.72 6.11
CA VAL A 103 -3.70 3.59 6.64
C VAL A 103 -3.34 4.15 8.02
N LYS A 104 -2.79 3.32 8.91
CA LYS A 104 -2.32 3.77 10.24
C LYS A 104 -1.18 4.78 10.14
N TYR A 105 -0.24 4.58 9.22
CA TYR A 105 0.82 5.54 8.93
C TYR A 105 0.26 6.91 8.54
N ASN A 106 -0.74 6.96 7.64
CA ASN A 106 -1.41 8.20 7.25
C ASN A 106 -2.22 8.85 8.39
N LEU A 107 -2.57 8.08 9.41
CA LEU A 107 -3.21 8.56 10.64
C LEU A 107 -2.20 8.94 11.73
N GLU A 108 -0.90 8.97 11.42
CA GLU A 108 0.21 9.23 12.35
C GLU A 108 0.33 8.17 13.48
N ASP A 109 -0.34 7.02 13.35
CA ASP A 109 -0.20 5.86 14.23
C ASP A 109 0.98 4.98 13.76
N HIS A 110 2.19 5.51 13.89
CA HIS A 110 3.40 4.82 13.44
C HIS A 110 3.67 3.54 14.23
N ASP A 111 3.35 3.48 15.53
CA ASP A 111 3.52 2.28 16.34
C ASP A 111 2.56 1.17 15.88
N GLY A 112 1.29 1.50 15.61
CA GLY A 112 0.32 0.58 15.07
C GLY A 112 0.63 0.14 13.63
N ALA A 113 1.23 1.01 12.81
CA ALA A 113 1.71 0.68 11.48
C ALA A 113 2.88 -0.32 11.53
N ILE A 114 3.89 -0.07 12.39
CA ILE A 114 5.02 -0.99 12.60
C ILE A 114 4.54 -2.38 13.03
N ALA A 115 3.55 -2.46 13.92
CA ALA A 115 2.97 -3.73 14.36
C ALA A 115 2.33 -4.50 13.19
N ASP A 116 1.60 -3.81 12.31
CA ASP A 116 0.96 -4.43 11.16
C ASP A 116 1.98 -4.89 10.10
N TYR A 117 2.96 -4.06 9.76
CA TYR A 117 4.02 -4.49 8.83
C TYR A 117 4.84 -5.65 9.38
N THR A 118 5.08 -5.67 10.70
CA THR A 118 5.72 -6.82 11.34
C THR A 118 4.88 -8.08 11.20
N LYS A 119 3.55 -7.97 11.35
CA LYS A 119 2.67 -9.11 11.15
C LYS A 119 2.64 -9.58 9.69
N ALA A 120 2.68 -8.65 8.72
CA ALA A 120 2.81 -8.98 7.30
C ALA A 120 4.11 -9.77 7.03
N ILE A 121 5.25 -9.30 7.55
CA ILE A 121 6.55 -9.96 7.44
C ILE A 121 6.58 -11.34 8.10
N GLU A 122 5.91 -11.52 9.25
CA GLU A 122 5.78 -12.82 9.91
C GLU A 122 4.99 -13.85 9.07
N LEU A 123 4.05 -13.38 8.24
CA LEU A 123 3.21 -14.21 7.37
C LEU A 123 3.88 -14.47 6.01
N ASP A 124 4.55 -13.46 5.45
CA ASP A 124 5.32 -13.51 4.22
C ASP A 124 6.54 -12.58 4.30
N ASP A 125 7.73 -13.16 4.37
CA ASP A 125 9.02 -12.45 4.47
C ASP A 125 9.65 -12.17 3.12
N THR A 126 8.97 -12.48 2.01
CA THR A 126 9.53 -12.37 0.66
C THR A 126 9.16 -11.08 -0.07
N ASN A 127 8.21 -10.31 0.46
CA ASN A 127 7.78 -9.06 -0.13
C ASN A 127 8.60 -7.85 0.40
N PRO A 128 9.46 -7.23 -0.42
CA PRO A 128 10.31 -6.10 0.01
C PRO A 128 9.51 -4.90 0.52
N MET A 129 8.29 -4.68 -0.02
CA MET A 129 7.45 -3.54 0.33
C MET A 129 7.10 -3.51 1.83
N TYR A 130 6.95 -4.68 2.47
CA TYR A 130 6.61 -4.72 3.90
C TYR A 130 7.74 -4.17 4.77
N TYR A 131 8.99 -4.44 4.37
CA TYR A 131 10.16 -3.90 5.03
C TYR A 131 10.30 -2.40 4.77
N ASP A 132 10.11 -1.94 3.53
CA ASP A 132 10.19 -0.52 3.19
C ASP A 132 9.16 0.31 3.96
N ASN A 133 7.92 -0.15 4.01
CA ASN A 133 6.85 0.52 4.77
C ASN A 133 7.12 0.54 6.28
N ARG A 134 7.70 -0.54 6.83
CA ARG A 134 8.12 -0.56 8.24
C ARG A 134 9.30 0.36 8.50
N ALA A 135 10.26 0.44 7.58
CA ALA A 135 11.42 1.31 7.65
C ALA A 135 11.01 2.80 7.64
N LEU A 136 10.04 3.17 6.80
CA LEU A 136 9.45 4.51 6.77
C LEU A 136 8.84 4.86 8.14
N SER A 137 8.03 3.97 8.70
CA SER A 137 7.40 4.20 10.02
C SER A 137 8.43 4.28 11.16
N LYS A 138 9.48 3.45 11.12
CA LYS A 138 10.60 3.52 12.07
C LYS A 138 11.40 4.81 11.93
N THR A 139 11.52 5.35 10.71
CA THR A 139 12.19 6.64 10.46
C THR A 139 11.42 7.80 11.11
N GLU A 140 10.09 7.82 10.99
CA GLU A 140 9.23 8.80 11.68
C GLU A 140 9.32 8.70 13.21
N LYS A 141 9.58 7.48 13.71
CA LYS A 141 9.83 7.20 15.13
C LYS A 141 11.27 7.49 15.58
N GLU A 142 12.12 7.99 14.70
CA GLU A 142 13.56 8.20 14.91
C GLU A 142 14.35 6.91 15.25
N ASP A 143 13.76 5.73 15.02
CA ASP A 143 14.46 4.44 15.05
C ASP A 143 15.25 4.24 13.75
N TYR A 144 16.27 5.07 13.57
CA TYR A 144 17.09 5.07 12.36
C TYR A 144 17.88 3.77 12.17
N THR A 145 18.28 3.11 13.27
CA THR A 145 18.97 1.82 13.19
C THR A 145 18.03 0.75 12.66
N GLY A 146 16.83 0.62 13.24
CA GLY A 146 15.85 -0.34 12.76
C GLY A 146 15.34 -0.05 11.35
N ALA A 147 15.27 1.23 10.95
CA ALA A 147 14.93 1.60 9.58
C ALA A 147 16.01 1.19 8.57
N ILE A 148 17.30 1.39 8.90
CA ILE A 148 18.40 0.94 8.04
C ILE A 148 18.41 -0.59 7.89
N GLU A 149 18.13 -1.32 8.97
CA GLU A 149 18.00 -2.79 8.93
C GLU A 149 16.89 -3.23 7.96
N ASP A 150 15.70 -2.64 8.08
CA ASP A 150 14.57 -2.98 7.21
C ASP A 150 14.83 -2.61 5.74
N TYR A 151 15.33 -1.40 5.45
CA TYR A 151 15.72 -1.05 4.07
C TYR A 151 16.81 -1.98 3.51
N THR A 152 17.70 -2.49 4.38
CA THR A 152 18.72 -3.45 3.95
C THR A 152 18.10 -4.80 3.59
N ALA A 153 17.16 -5.29 4.38
CA ALA A 153 16.41 -6.51 4.06
C ALA A 153 15.60 -6.36 2.75
N SER A 154 14.94 -5.22 2.54
CA SER A 154 14.25 -4.94 1.27
C SER A 154 15.21 -4.96 0.07
N ILE A 155 16.40 -4.34 0.19
CA ILE A 155 17.43 -4.37 -0.86
C ILE A 155 17.95 -5.78 -1.14
N GLU A 156 18.06 -6.64 -0.13
CA GLU A 156 18.46 -8.05 -0.30
C GLU A 156 17.42 -8.84 -1.10
N LEU A 157 16.13 -8.55 -0.90
CA LEU A 157 15.01 -9.16 -1.64
C LEU A 157 14.90 -8.60 -3.08
N TYR A 158 15.04 -7.28 -3.24
CA TYR A 158 14.87 -6.60 -4.51
C TYR A 158 15.96 -5.51 -4.75
N PRO A 159 17.16 -5.92 -5.20
CA PRO A 159 18.34 -5.05 -5.26
C PRO A 159 18.33 -4.01 -6.38
N SER A 160 17.27 -3.97 -7.19
CA SER A 160 17.10 -3.04 -8.31
C SER A 160 16.08 -1.93 -8.04
N ASP A 161 15.56 -1.79 -6.82
CA ASP A 161 14.74 -0.63 -6.47
C ASP A 161 15.62 0.58 -6.13
N PRO A 162 15.67 1.62 -6.99
CA PRO A 162 16.42 2.83 -6.67
C PRO A 162 15.86 3.60 -5.46
N GLU A 163 14.56 3.49 -5.18
CA GLU A 163 13.90 4.25 -4.11
C GLU A 163 14.35 3.77 -2.74
N THR A 164 14.45 2.45 -2.55
CA THR A 164 14.92 1.87 -1.28
C THR A 164 16.34 2.32 -0.93
N TYR A 165 17.27 2.36 -1.90
CA TYR A 165 18.60 2.93 -1.67
C TYR A 165 18.52 4.42 -1.33
N TYR A 166 17.70 5.19 -2.04
CA TYR A 166 17.54 6.60 -1.76
C TYR A 166 17.08 6.84 -0.32
N GLN A 167 16.01 6.16 0.11
CA GLN A 167 15.47 6.29 1.46
C GLN A 167 16.47 5.87 2.54
N ARG A 168 17.15 4.72 2.37
CA ARG A 168 18.21 4.29 3.30
C ARG A 168 19.35 5.30 3.37
N GLY A 169 19.72 5.89 2.23
CA GLY A 169 20.72 6.95 2.15
C GLY A 169 20.32 8.21 2.92
N LEU A 170 19.05 8.63 2.85
CA LEU A 170 18.54 9.76 3.64
C LEU A 170 18.64 9.48 5.14
N VAL A 171 18.23 8.30 5.59
CA VAL A 171 18.33 7.90 7.00
C VAL A 171 19.79 7.91 7.47
N LYS A 172 20.71 7.31 6.70
CA LYS A 172 22.15 7.34 7.00
C LYS A 172 22.71 8.75 7.07
N LEU A 173 22.26 9.65 6.20
CA LEU A 173 22.66 11.05 6.20
C LEU A 173 22.20 11.77 7.48
N THR A 174 20.97 11.50 7.95
CA THR A 174 20.43 12.01 9.23
C THR A 174 21.28 11.54 10.42
N MET A 175 21.77 10.30 10.38
CA MET A 175 22.70 9.76 11.38
C MET A 175 24.15 10.28 11.24
N ASN A 176 24.40 11.27 10.38
CA ASN A 176 25.72 11.79 10.04
C ASN A 176 26.69 10.74 9.45
N ASN A 177 26.17 9.60 8.98
CA ASN A 177 26.92 8.59 8.24
C ASN A 177 26.96 8.95 6.75
N LYS A 178 27.67 10.04 6.47
CA LYS A 178 27.72 10.66 5.15
C LYS A 178 28.36 9.77 4.07
N TYR A 179 29.37 8.98 4.43
CA TYR A 179 30.06 8.11 3.47
C TYR A 179 29.12 7.03 2.93
N ASP A 180 28.46 6.27 3.81
CA ASP A 180 27.56 5.20 3.39
C ASP A 180 26.29 5.74 2.72
N ALA A 181 25.79 6.91 3.16
CA ALA A 181 24.69 7.59 2.48
C ALA A 181 25.03 7.90 1.01
N CYS A 182 26.25 8.38 0.74
CA CYS A 182 26.69 8.67 -0.62
C CYS A 182 26.86 7.44 -1.50
N LEU A 183 27.20 6.28 -0.92
CA LEU A 183 27.21 5.01 -1.65
C LEU A 183 25.79 4.62 -2.07
N ASP A 184 24.82 4.76 -1.18
CA ASP A 184 23.41 4.48 -1.46
C ASP A 184 22.85 5.43 -2.53
N PHE A 185 23.11 6.74 -2.43
CA PHE A 185 22.66 7.70 -3.44
C PHE A 185 23.27 7.43 -4.82
N LYS A 186 24.55 7.07 -4.88
CA LYS A 186 25.19 6.70 -6.14
C LYS A 186 24.56 5.43 -6.72
N ARG A 187 24.25 4.44 -5.88
CA ARG A 187 23.57 3.22 -6.32
C ARG A 187 22.17 3.51 -6.85
N ALA A 188 21.42 4.39 -6.19
CA ALA A 188 20.12 4.85 -6.68
C ALA A 188 20.23 5.58 -8.04
N GLU A 189 21.28 6.40 -8.24
CA GLU A 189 21.55 7.07 -9.52
C GLU A 189 21.88 6.05 -10.63
N ASP A 190 22.74 5.07 -10.34
CA ASP A 190 23.11 3.99 -11.27
C ASP A 190 21.88 3.15 -11.69
N LEU A 191 20.88 3.03 -10.81
CA LEU A 191 19.59 2.36 -11.05
C LEU A 191 18.54 3.28 -11.69
N GLY A 192 18.86 4.54 -11.97
CA GLY A 192 18.04 5.45 -12.76
C GLY A 192 17.26 6.50 -11.96
N SER A 193 17.40 6.59 -10.64
CA SER A 193 16.80 7.70 -9.88
C SER A 193 17.47 9.03 -10.26
N THR A 194 16.65 10.00 -10.66
CA THR A 194 17.13 11.33 -11.04
C THR A 194 17.10 12.32 -9.88
N GLU A 195 16.31 12.03 -8.84
CA GLU A 195 16.08 12.89 -7.67
C GLU A 195 17.34 12.99 -6.80
N VAL A 196 18.14 11.92 -6.76
CA VAL A 196 19.37 11.84 -5.96
C VAL A 196 20.48 12.77 -6.44
N LYS A 197 20.45 13.26 -7.68
CA LYS A 197 21.52 14.10 -8.26
C LYS A 197 21.78 15.38 -7.47
N ALA A 198 20.72 16.03 -7.03
CA ALA A 198 20.82 17.25 -6.22
C ALA A 198 21.42 16.95 -4.83
N VAL A 199 21.01 15.82 -4.25
CA VAL A 199 21.46 15.34 -2.94
C VAL A 199 22.94 14.98 -2.98
N ILE A 200 23.39 14.25 -4.01
CA ILE A 200 24.80 13.91 -4.24
C ILE A 200 25.65 15.17 -4.36
N LYS A 201 25.25 16.14 -5.21
CA LYS A 201 26.03 17.37 -5.41
C LYS A 201 26.20 18.18 -4.11
N LYS A 202 25.18 18.17 -3.24
CA LYS A 202 25.20 18.87 -1.96
C LYS A 202 26.03 18.13 -0.91
N ASN A 203 25.91 16.80 -0.85
CA ASN A 203 26.36 16.00 0.27
C ASN A 203 27.52 15.05 -0.04
N CYS A 204 27.93 14.81 -1.28
CA CYS A 204 28.91 13.77 -1.62
C CYS A 204 30.16 14.33 -2.32
N LYS A 205 30.79 15.32 -1.68
CA LYS A 205 32.03 15.97 -2.12
C LYS A 205 33.24 15.41 -1.40
#